data_AF-A0A2E7TPF3-F1
#
_entry.id   AF-A0A2E7TPF3-F1
#
_cell.length_a   1.000
_cell.length_b   1.000
_cell.length_c   1.000
_cell.angle_alpha   90.00
_cell.angle_beta   90.00
_cell.angle_gamma   90.00
#
_symmetry.space_group_name_H-M   'P 1'
#
loop_
_entity.id
_entity.type
_entity.pdbx_description
1 polymer ?
#
loop_
_entity_poly.entity_id
_entity_poly.type
_entity_poly.pdbx_seq_one_letter_code
_entity_poly.pdbx_strand_id
1 'polypeptide(L)'
;MLADLEEEADKEVSYVRATWKSPVLINAYTTETERKGVLDFQISHRFGDIGGQAGGGHTLYGLDRASNIRFSFDYGVTDDFQIGIGRSKTNEHIDFILKYKFLKQKKKSVPITAVILSNAAFTPKKNIDNLIFKTAHRFSYVNQLIIGSKLN
;
A
#
# COMPACT_ATOMS: atom_id res chain seq x y z
N MET A 1 27.00 9.90 36.31
CA MET A 1 26.96 10.56 34.99
C MET A 1 26.86 9.56 33.83
N LEU A 2 27.80 8.62 33.65
CA LEU A 2 27.67 7.57 32.61
C LEU A 2 26.53 6.58 32.90
N ALA A 3 26.40 6.13 34.15
CA ALA A 3 25.30 5.26 34.58
C ALA A 3 23.93 5.93 34.41
N ASP A 4 23.83 7.24 34.67
CA ASP A 4 22.58 8.01 34.51
C ASP A 4 22.20 8.16 33.03
N LEU A 5 23.18 8.32 32.13
CA LEU A 5 22.97 8.36 30.68
C LEU A 5 22.57 7.00 30.11
N GLU A 6 23.11 5.90 30.65
CA GLU A 6 22.70 4.54 30.29
C GLU A 6 21.28 4.24 30.78
N GLU A 7 20.90 4.72 31.97
CA GLU A 7 19.56 4.56 32.52
C GLU A 7 18.51 5.39 31.76
N GLU A 8 18.87 6.58 31.28
CA GLU A 8 18.02 7.39 30.38
C GLU A 8 17.86 6.75 28.99
N ALA A 9 18.92 6.17 28.42
CA ALA A 9 18.87 5.47 27.15
C ALA A 9 17.97 4.21 27.21
N ASP A 10 17.93 3.51 28.33
CA ASP A 10 17.09 2.33 28.52
C ASP A 10 15.60 2.68 28.77
N LYS A 11 15.30 3.95 29.09
CA LYS A 11 13.95 4.51 29.23
C LYS A 11 13.36 5.02 27.90
N GLU A 12 14.16 5.23 26.85
CA GLU A 12 13.63 5.55 25.53
C GLU A 12 12.87 4.34 24.94
N VAL A 13 11.62 4.56 24.55
CA VAL A 13 10.83 3.54 23.85
C VAL A 13 11.48 3.24 22.50
N SER A 14 12.29 2.18 22.45
CA SER A 14 12.95 1.76 21.21
C SER A 14 11.95 1.07 20.29
N TYR A 15 11.41 1.82 19.34
CA TYR A 15 10.57 1.28 18.28
C TYR A 15 11.39 0.47 17.28
N VAL A 16 10.83 -0.64 16.81
CA VAL A 16 11.38 -1.36 15.66
C VAL A 16 11.03 -0.56 14.40
N ARG A 17 12.02 -0.32 13.55
CA ARG A 17 11.89 0.49 12.33
C ARG A 17 12.26 -0.33 11.09
N ALA A 18 11.74 0.10 9.94
CA ALA A 18 12.05 -0.46 8.63
C ALA A 18 11.85 -1.98 8.60
N THR A 19 10.65 -2.41 9.00
CA THR A 19 10.22 -3.80 8.76
C THR A 19 10.08 -4.03 7.25
N TRP A 20 9.62 -3.00 6.55
CA TRP A 20 9.61 -2.94 5.08
C TRP A 20 10.34 -1.69 4.60
N LYS A 21 10.76 -1.71 3.34
CA LYS A 21 11.40 -0.56 2.68
C LYS A 21 10.39 0.35 1.97
N SER A 22 9.15 -0.12 1.77
CA SER A 22 8.08 0.62 1.10
C SER A 22 6.72 0.30 1.75
N PRO A 23 5.73 1.22 1.70
CA PRO A 23 4.35 0.96 2.10
C PRO A 23 3.61 -0.07 1.25
N VAL A 24 4.15 -0.43 0.07
CA VAL A 24 3.61 -1.41 -0.86
C VAL A 24 4.68 -2.45 -1.21
N LEU A 25 4.29 -3.72 -1.21
CA LEU A 25 5.12 -4.84 -1.66
C LEU A 25 4.36 -5.60 -2.75
N ILE A 26 4.78 -5.43 -3.99
CA ILE A 26 4.16 -6.02 -5.19
C ILE A 26 2.68 -5.60 -5.28
N ASN A 27 1.78 -6.41 -4.70
CA ASN A 27 0.34 -6.21 -4.73
C ASN A 27 -0.26 -5.96 -3.34
N ALA A 28 0.53 -6.13 -2.28
CA ALA A 28 0.07 -6.03 -0.90
C ALA A 28 0.54 -4.72 -0.29
N TYR A 29 -0.30 -4.09 0.52
CA TYR A 29 0.14 -3.04 1.42
C TYR A 29 0.91 -3.65 2.59
N THR A 30 2.01 -3.01 2.97
CA THR A 30 2.84 -3.45 4.09
C THR A 30 2.38 -2.81 5.40
N THR A 31 3.05 -3.10 6.50
CA THR A 31 2.83 -2.40 7.77
C THR A 31 3.44 -1.00 7.81
N GLU A 32 4.12 -0.53 6.75
CA GLU A 32 4.73 0.79 6.72
C GLU A 32 3.81 1.86 6.12
N THR A 33 4.08 3.11 6.47
CA THR A 33 3.37 4.32 6.05
C THR A 33 4.37 5.29 5.46
N GLU A 34 3.94 6.11 4.50
CA GLU A 34 4.75 7.24 4.05
C GLU A 34 5.07 8.16 5.24
N ARG A 35 6.27 8.73 5.23
CA ARG A 35 6.73 9.62 6.30
C ARG A 35 5.95 10.94 6.25
N LYS A 36 5.83 11.62 7.39
CA LYS A 36 5.14 12.91 7.44
C LYS A 36 5.71 13.89 6.40
N GLY A 37 4.82 14.44 5.56
CA GLY A 37 5.17 15.43 4.54
C GLY A 37 5.73 14.84 3.24
N VAL A 38 5.89 13.51 3.15
CA VAL A 38 6.38 12.85 1.94
C VAL A 38 5.21 12.52 1.03
N LEU A 39 5.35 12.90 -0.25
CA LEU A 39 4.49 12.48 -1.35
C LEU A 39 5.25 11.44 -2.18
N ASP A 40 4.79 10.20 -2.17
CA ASP A 40 5.23 9.16 -3.08
C ASP A 40 4.35 9.18 -4.34
N PHE A 41 4.98 9.31 -5.51
CA PHE A 41 4.33 9.13 -6.79
C PHE A 41 4.76 7.79 -7.38
N GLN A 42 3.83 6.84 -7.36
CA GLN A 42 4.12 5.46 -7.72
C GLN A 42 3.43 5.07 -9.03
N ILE A 43 4.18 4.42 -9.93
CA ILE A 43 3.63 3.79 -11.14
C ILE A 43 3.84 2.27 -11.03
N SER A 44 2.76 1.53 -10.83
CA SER A 44 2.75 0.07 -10.81
C SER A 44 2.39 -0.47 -12.20
N HIS A 45 3.39 -0.99 -12.91
CA HIS A 45 3.20 -1.68 -14.18
C HIS A 45 3.08 -3.18 -13.95
N ARG A 46 1.94 -3.78 -14.33
CA ARG A 46 1.75 -5.22 -14.30
C ARG A 46 1.95 -5.80 -15.69
N PHE A 47 2.82 -6.78 -15.77
CA PHE A 47 3.15 -7.48 -16.99
C PHE A 47 2.13 -8.56 -17.34
N GLY A 48 2.17 -9.01 -18.59
CA GLY A 48 1.36 -10.12 -19.09
C GLY A 48 1.79 -11.46 -18.50
N ASP A 49 0.90 -12.44 -18.60
CA ASP A 49 1.19 -13.80 -18.16
C ASP A 49 2.22 -14.48 -19.07
N ILE A 50 3.39 -14.82 -18.48
CA ILE A 50 4.49 -15.50 -19.15
C ILE A 50 4.11 -16.90 -19.65
N GLY A 51 3.17 -17.58 -18.97
CA GLY A 51 2.68 -18.91 -19.35
C GLY A 51 1.46 -18.87 -20.27
N GLY A 52 0.91 -17.69 -20.53
CA GLY A 52 -0.30 -17.50 -21.32
C GLY A 52 -0.05 -17.13 -22.78
N GLN A 53 -1.07 -16.56 -23.43
CA GLN A 53 -0.97 -16.04 -24.81
C GLN A 53 0.05 -14.89 -24.97
N ALA A 54 0.53 -14.34 -23.84
CA ALA A 54 1.56 -13.32 -23.78
C ALA A 54 2.96 -13.90 -23.50
N GLY A 55 3.15 -15.21 -23.60
CA GLY A 55 4.45 -15.84 -23.45
C GLY A 55 5.36 -15.74 -24.69
N GLY A 56 6.62 -16.12 -24.51
CA GLY A 56 7.61 -16.24 -25.59
C GLY A 56 8.42 -14.96 -25.86
N GLY A 57 9.54 -15.12 -26.58
CA GLY A 57 10.50 -14.03 -26.82
C GLY A 57 9.93 -12.85 -27.63
N HIS A 58 8.90 -13.05 -28.45
CA HIS A 58 8.29 -11.99 -29.27
C HIS A 58 7.57 -10.92 -28.46
N THR A 59 7.02 -11.28 -27.29
CA THR A 59 6.34 -10.36 -26.36
C THR A 59 7.20 -10.10 -25.12
N LEU A 60 8.50 -10.41 -25.23
CA LEU A 60 9.48 -10.40 -24.15
C LEU A 60 8.95 -11.11 -22.90
N TYR A 61 8.39 -12.32 -23.06
CA TYR A 61 7.85 -13.13 -21.97
C TYR A 61 6.73 -12.43 -21.17
N GLY A 62 5.95 -11.59 -21.84
CA GLY A 62 4.84 -10.83 -21.25
C GLY A 62 5.24 -9.45 -20.76
N LEU A 63 6.53 -9.10 -20.78
CA LEU A 63 7.02 -7.78 -20.35
C LEU A 63 6.52 -6.64 -21.25
N ASP A 64 6.27 -6.93 -22.53
CA ASP A 64 5.78 -5.91 -23.47
C ASP A 64 4.27 -5.64 -23.31
N ARG A 65 3.55 -6.48 -22.54
CA ARG A 65 2.10 -6.34 -22.35
C ARG A 65 1.77 -5.78 -20.98
N ALA A 66 1.24 -4.56 -20.98
CA ALA A 66 0.69 -3.89 -19.81
C ALA A 66 -0.71 -4.44 -19.46
N SER A 67 -0.77 -5.53 -18.69
CA SER A 67 -2.02 -6.15 -18.24
C SER A 67 -2.83 -5.19 -17.36
N ASN A 68 -2.15 -4.42 -16.52
CA ASN A 68 -2.70 -3.27 -15.81
C ASN A 68 -1.60 -2.24 -15.53
N ILE A 69 -1.97 -0.97 -15.53
CA ILE A 69 -1.10 0.13 -15.08
C ILE A 69 -1.88 0.88 -14.02
N ARG A 70 -1.28 1.08 -12.86
CA ARG A 70 -1.81 1.96 -11.82
C ARG A 70 -0.81 3.07 -11.55
N PHE A 71 -1.29 4.30 -11.45
CA PHE A 71 -0.52 5.39 -10.87
C PHE A 71 -1.19 5.87 -9.60
N SER A 72 -0.41 6.17 -8.55
CA SER A 72 -0.93 6.74 -7.32
C SER A 72 -0.05 7.83 -6.76
N PHE A 73 -0.71 8.71 -6.02
CA PHE A 73 -0.12 9.74 -5.18
C PHE A 73 -0.46 9.39 -3.75
N ASP A 74 0.56 9.05 -2.97
CA ASP A 74 0.46 8.59 -1.60
C ASP A 74 1.17 9.60 -0.70
N TYR A 75 0.44 10.19 0.25
CA TYR A 75 0.94 11.28 1.09
C TYR A 75 0.88 10.94 2.58
N GLY A 76 2.03 11.03 3.25
CA GLY A 76 2.13 10.88 4.70
C GLY A 76 1.64 12.13 5.42
N VAL A 77 0.41 12.09 5.93
CA VAL A 77 -0.15 13.19 6.75
C VAL A 77 0.58 13.26 8.11
N THR A 78 0.87 12.10 8.69
CA THR A 78 1.76 11.93 9.84
C THR A 78 2.68 10.73 9.59
N ASP A 79 3.62 10.46 10.50
CA ASP A 79 4.46 9.24 10.40
C ASP A 79 3.64 7.93 10.47
N ASP A 80 2.38 8.01 10.92
CA ASP A 80 1.51 6.86 11.18
C ASP A 80 0.20 6.89 10.39
N PHE A 81 -0.08 7.99 9.69
CA PHE A 81 -1.30 8.16 8.92
C PHE A 81 -0.96 8.67 7.53
N GLN A 82 -1.41 7.91 6.53
CA GLN A 82 -1.23 8.21 5.13
C GLN A 82 -2.59 8.20 4.44
N ILE A 83 -2.72 9.08 3.45
CA ILE A 83 -3.81 9.09 2.50
C ILE A 83 -3.26 8.89 1.09
N GLY A 84 -4.07 8.37 0.17
CA GLY A 84 -3.64 8.20 -1.20
C GLY A 84 -4.78 8.33 -2.19
N ILE A 85 -4.45 8.70 -3.42
CA ILE A 85 -5.36 8.61 -4.57
C ILE A 85 -4.67 7.85 -5.69
N GLY A 86 -5.43 7.02 -6.40
CA GLY A 86 -4.91 6.19 -7.47
C GLY A 86 -5.84 6.16 -8.67
N ARG A 87 -5.27 5.82 -9.83
CA ARG A 87 -6.04 5.44 -11.00
C ARG A 87 -5.45 4.20 -11.64
N SER A 88 -6.32 3.24 -11.95
CA SER A 88 -5.97 2.01 -12.65
C SER A 88 -6.51 2.03 -14.08
N LYS A 89 -5.75 1.43 -15.02
CA LYS A 89 -6.21 1.14 -16.37
C LYS A 89 -7.38 0.16 -16.35
N THR A 90 -7.27 -0.91 -15.55
CA THR A 90 -8.35 -1.89 -15.39
C THR A 90 -9.58 -1.25 -14.78
N ASN A 91 -10.71 -1.36 -15.49
CA ASN A 91 -12.00 -0.77 -15.13
C ASN A 91 -11.98 0.73 -14.84
N GLU A 92 -10.95 1.44 -15.29
CA GLU A 92 -10.78 2.87 -15.10
C GLU A 92 -10.91 3.32 -13.63
N HIS A 93 -10.68 2.43 -12.68
CA HIS A 93 -10.93 2.72 -11.27
C HIS A 93 -10.15 3.95 -10.82
N ILE A 94 -10.84 4.87 -10.16
CA ILE A 94 -10.27 5.97 -9.40
C ILE A 94 -10.47 5.60 -7.94
N ASP A 95 -9.37 5.47 -7.20
CA ASP A 95 -9.36 4.97 -5.84
C ASP A 95 -8.82 5.98 -4.84
N PHE A 96 -9.36 5.95 -3.63
CA PHE A 96 -8.92 6.71 -2.47
C PHE A 96 -8.53 5.73 -1.36
N ILE A 97 -7.42 6.01 -0.69
CA ILE A 97 -6.82 5.15 0.33
C ILE A 97 -6.64 5.92 1.62
N LEU A 98 -6.97 5.25 2.71
CA LEU A 98 -6.62 5.64 4.07
C LEU A 98 -5.79 4.51 4.68
N LYS A 99 -4.66 4.86 5.28
CA LYS A 99 -3.79 3.88 5.96
C LYS A 99 -3.37 4.43 7.31
N TYR A 100 -3.69 3.70 8.38
CA TYR A 100 -3.42 4.13 9.74
C TYR A 100 -2.69 3.04 10.56
N LYS A 101 -1.48 3.34 10.99
CA LYS A 101 -0.62 2.51 11.83
C LYS A 101 -0.92 2.81 13.31
N PHE A 102 -1.88 2.07 13.85
CA PHE A 102 -2.37 2.28 15.22
C PHE A 102 -1.54 1.56 16.29
N LEU A 103 -0.75 0.54 15.91
CA LEU A 103 0.13 -0.20 16.81
C LEU A 103 1.51 -0.36 16.19
N LYS A 104 2.56 -0.03 16.96
CA LYS A 104 3.95 -0.16 16.53
C LYS A 104 4.71 -1.18 17.36
N GLN A 105 5.51 -2.00 16.68
CA GLN A 105 6.39 -2.94 17.35
C GLN A 105 7.45 -2.20 18.17
N LYS A 106 7.64 -2.65 19.41
CA LYS A 106 8.63 -2.14 20.38
C LYS A 106 9.51 -3.30 20.81
N LYS A 107 10.83 -3.12 20.85
CA LYS A 107 11.79 -4.22 21.07
C LYS A 107 11.51 -5.07 22.33
N LYS A 108 11.02 -4.46 23.41
CA LYS A 108 10.85 -5.12 24.72
C LYS A 108 9.39 -5.36 25.15
N SER A 109 8.38 -4.81 24.46
CA SER A 109 7.01 -4.77 25.01
C SER A 109 5.87 -5.00 24.03
N VAL A 110 6.05 -4.74 22.74
CA VAL A 110 4.99 -4.93 21.73
C VAL A 110 5.59 -5.73 20.57
N PRO A 111 5.18 -6.99 20.37
CA PRO A 111 5.86 -7.88 19.42
C PRO A 111 5.46 -7.65 17.95
N ILE A 112 4.42 -6.86 17.69
CA ILE A 112 3.85 -6.67 16.36
C ILE A 112 3.61 -5.20 16.01
N THR A 113 3.54 -4.92 14.72
CA THR A 113 2.97 -3.69 14.16
C THR A 113 1.63 -4.04 13.53
N ALA A 114 0.62 -3.20 13.74
CA ALA A 114 -0.70 -3.38 13.12
C ALA A 114 -1.19 -2.08 12.47
N VAL A 115 -1.80 -2.25 11.30
CA VAL A 115 -2.26 -1.17 10.42
C VAL A 115 -3.67 -1.49 9.93
N ILE A 116 -4.54 -0.49 9.93
CA ILE A 116 -5.80 -0.54 9.20
C ILE A 116 -5.60 0.16 7.86
N LEU A 117 -6.04 -0.50 6.79
CA LEU A 117 -6.11 0.05 5.45
C LEU A 117 -7.58 0.05 5.01
N SER A 118 -8.04 1.19 4.50
CA SER A 118 -9.34 1.33 3.84
C SER A 118 -9.12 1.87 2.45
N ASN A 119 -9.75 1.23 1.47
CA ASN A 119 -9.77 1.67 0.09
C ASN A 119 -11.21 1.80 -0.38
N ALA A 120 -11.51 2.90 -1.05
CA ALA A 120 -12.76 3.13 -1.74
C ALA A 120 -12.45 3.47 -3.19
N ALA A 121 -13.11 2.83 -4.14
CA ALA A 121 -12.91 3.07 -5.55
C ALA A 121 -14.23 3.36 -6.25
N PHE A 122 -14.16 4.20 -7.28
CA PHE A 122 -15.24 4.53 -8.18
C PHE A 122 -14.83 4.16 -9.60
N THR A 123 -15.73 3.51 -10.36
CA THR A 123 -15.49 3.25 -11.79
C THR A 123 -16.28 4.22 -12.69
N PRO A 124 -15.59 5.12 -13.41
CA PRO A 124 -16.19 5.97 -14.44
C PRO A 124 -16.38 5.23 -15.77
N LYS A 125 -16.00 3.95 -15.86
CA LYS A 125 -16.05 3.13 -17.09
C LYS A 125 -17.38 3.30 -17.80
N LYS A 126 -17.31 3.53 -19.11
CA LYS A 126 -18.49 3.68 -19.98
C LYS A 126 -19.37 2.43 -19.87
N ASN A 127 -20.66 2.63 -19.60
CA ASN A 127 -21.63 1.55 -19.46
C ASN A 127 -22.18 1.13 -20.83
N ILE A 128 -21.31 0.56 -21.67
CA ILE A 128 -21.68 0.15 -23.05
C ILE A 128 -22.67 -1.02 -23.03
N ASP A 129 -22.54 -1.92 -22.06
CA ASP A 129 -23.33 -3.15 -21.96
C ASP A 129 -24.65 -2.96 -21.17
N ASN A 130 -24.98 -1.74 -20.76
CA ASN A 130 -26.13 -1.41 -19.90
C ASN A 130 -26.21 -2.18 -18.57
N LEU A 131 -25.10 -2.72 -18.07
CA LEU A 131 -25.07 -3.50 -16.83
C LEU A 131 -25.07 -2.64 -15.56
N ILE A 132 -24.73 -1.34 -15.66
CA ILE A 132 -24.67 -0.42 -14.52
C ILE A 132 -25.89 0.50 -14.51
N PHE A 133 -26.93 0.11 -13.76
CA PHE A 133 -28.19 0.84 -13.69
C PHE A 133 -28.21 2.01 -12.69
N LYS A 134 -27.35 1.98 -11.66
CA LYS A 134 -27.29 2.99 -10.59
C LYS A 134 -25.85 3.42 -10.35
N THR A 135 -25.65 4.70 -10.04
CA THR A 135 -24.33 5.23 -9.65
C THR A 135 -23.74 4.49 -8.44
N ALA A 136 -24.59 4.02 -7.52
CA ALA A 136 -24.18 3.22 -6.38
C ALA A 136 -23.42 1.94 -6.77
N HIS A 137 -23.74 1.32 -7.92
CA HIS A 137 -23.07 0.10 -8.38
C HIS A 137 -21.66 0.36 -8.94
N ARG A 138 -21.25 1.64 -9.04
CA ARG A 138 -19.91 2.03 -9.49
C ARG A 138 -18.90 2.10 -8.36
N PHE A 139 -19.34 1.99 -7.11
CA PHE A 139 -18.47 2.03 -5.94
C PHE A 139 -18.06 0.62 -5.51
N SER A 140 -16.80 0.47 -5.14
CA SER A 140 -16.27 -0.72 -4.48
C SER A 140 -15.39 -0.31 -3.31
N TYR A 141 -15.33 -1.15 -2.28
CA TYR A 141 -14.57 -0.85 -1.06
C TYR A 141 -13.88 -2.09 -0.53
N VAL A 142 -12.71 -1.89 0.07
CA VAL A 142 -11.92 -2.94 0.73
C VAL A 142 -11.39 -2.37 2.03
N ASN A 143 -11.53 -3.14 3.11
CA ASN A 143 -10.92 -2.83 4.40
C ASN A 143 -10.02 -4.00 4.80
N GLN A 144 -8.80 -3.72 5.24
CA GLN A 144 -7.82 -4.72 5.63
C GLN A 144 -7.20 -4.37 6.97
N LEU A 145 -7.02 -5.39 7.80
CA LEU A 145 -6.14 -5.35 8.95
C LEU A 145 -4.83 -6.03 8.57
N ILE A 146 -3.73 -5.29 8.62
CA ILE A 146 -2.40 -5.74 8.23
C ILE A 146 -1.55 -5.83 9.49
N ILE A 147 -1.06 -7.03 9.79
CA ILE A 147 -0.24 -7.30 10.98
C ILE A 147 1.10 -7.85 10.50
N GLY A 148 2.20 -7.38 11.12
CA GLY A 148 3.54 -7.83 10.79
C GLY A 148 4.49 -7.65 11.96
N SER A 149 5.52 -8.49 12.01
CA SER A 149 6.60 -8.41 12.98
C SER A 149 7.93 -8.58 12.27
N LYS A 150 8.92 -7.79 12.68
CA LYS A 150 10.31 -8.05 12.35
C LYS A 150 10.90 -8.92 13.46
N LEU A 151 11.24 -10.15 13.10
CA LEU A 151 11.97 -11.08 13.97
C LEU A 151 13.46 -10.85 13.74
N ASN A 152 14.22 -10.72 14.83
CA ASN A 152 15.69 -10.67 14.80
C ASN A 152 16.23 -11.97 15.40
#